data_AF-A0A2V8IEV1-F1
#
_entry.id   AF-A0A2V8IEV1-F1
#
_cell.length_a   1.000
_cell.length_b   1.000
_cell.length_c   1.000
_cell.angle_alpha   90.00
_cell.angle_beta   90.00
_cell.angle_gamma   90.00
#
_symmetry.space_group_name_H-M   'P 1'
#
loop_
_entity.id
_entity.type
_entity.pdbx_description
1 polymer ?
#
loop_
_entity_poly.entity_id
_entity_poly.type
_entity_poly.pdbx_seq_one_letter_code
_entity_poly.pdbx_strand_id
1 'polypeptide(L)' 'MQCVLRGQLRPVIDQVLPLREARRGHELIEARAVFGKIVFKP' A
#
# COMPACT_ATOMS: atom_id res chain seq x y z
N MET A 1 -3.50 2.26 16.04
CA MET A 1 -2.75 3.52 15.80
C MET A 1 -1.65 3.77 16.82
N GLN A 2 -1.88 3.62 18.13
CA GLN A 2 -0.86 3.93 19.15
C GLN A 2 0.50 3.25 18.91
N CYS A 3 0.55 1.98 18.49
CA CYS A 3 1.82 1.30 18.17
C CYS A 3 2.57 1.94 16.98
N VAL A 4 1.86 2.48 16.00
CA VAL A 4 2.46 3.21 14.87
C VAL A 4 3.02 4.55 15.34
N LEU A 5 2.22 5.31 16.12
CA LEU A 5 2.64 6.60 16.67
C LEU A 5 3.84 6.48 17.62
N ARG A 6 3.90 5.38 18.39
CA ARG A 6 5.02 5.05 19.28
C ARG A 6 6.20 4.40 18.56
N GLY A 7 6.14 4.22 17.23
CA GLY A 7 7.21 3.62 16.42
C GLY A 7 7.42 2.12 16.58
N GLN A 8 6.57 1.44 17.35
CA GLN A 8 6.61 0.00 17.61
C GLN A 8 6.11 -0.82 16.41
N LEU A 9 5.31 -0.21 15.53
CA LEU A 9 4.83 -0.83 14.30
C LEU A 9 5.13 0.08 13.10
N ARG A 10 5.90 -0.42 12.14
CA ARG A 10 6.21 0.28 10.89
C ARG A 10 5.48 -0.44 9.74
N PRO A 11 4.52 0.21 9.05
CA PRO A 11 3.86 -0.41 7.93
C PRO A 11 4.83 -0.58 6.76
N VAL A 12 4.82 -1.75 6.13
CA VAL A 12 5.57 -2.00 4.90
C VAL A 12 4.75 -1.51 3.72
N ILE A 13 5.27 -0.50 3.03
CA ILE A 13 4.70 0.00 1.77
C ILE A 13 5.44 -0.72 0.65
N ASP A 14 4.69 -1.47 -0.15
CA ASP A 14 5.24 -2.21 -1.29
C ASP A 14 5.34 -1.28 -2.50
N GLN A 15 4.25 -0.59 -2.82
CA GLN A 15 4.16 0.26 -3.99
C GLN A 15 3.40 1.56 -3.69
N VAL A 16 3.79 2.62 -4.40
CA VAL A 16 3.08 3.90 -4.42
C VAL A 16 2.69 4.21 -5.86
N LEU A 17 1.40 4.29 -6.14
CA LEU A 17 0.85 4.50 -7.48
C LEU A 17 0.14 5.86 -7.57
N PRO A 18 0.06 6.48 -8.76
CA PRO A 18 -0.86 7.58 -9.00
C PRO A 18 -2.32 7.14 -8.82
N LEU A 19 -3.19 8.01 -8.30
CA LEU A 19 -4.60 7.68 -8.06
C LEU A 19 -5.33 7.31 -9.35
N ARG A 20 -4.94 7.93 -10.48
CA ARG A 20 -5.42 7.58 -11.83
C ARG A 20 -5.13 6.12 -12.22
N GLU A 21 -4.19 5.45 -11.55
CA GLU A 21 -3.82 4.04 -11.78
C GLU A 21 -4.47 3.09 -10.75
N ALA A 22 -5.54 3.50 -10.07
CA ALA A 22 -6.24 2.65 -9.09
C ALA A 22 -6.58 1.26 -9.63
N ARG A 23 -7.03 1.18 -10.90
CA ARG A 23 -7.28 -0.11 -11.60
C ARG A 23 -6.07 -1.04 -11.52
N ARG A 24 -4.87 -0.54 -11.82
CA ARG A 24 -3.64 -1.34 -11.80
C ARG A 24 -3.34 -1.87 -10.40
N GLY A 25 -3.57 -1.05 -9.37
CA GLY A 25 -3.41 -1.50 -7.98
C GLY A 25 -4.37 -2.65 -7.63
N HIS A 26 -5.61 -2.62 -8.11
CA HIS A 26 -6.56 -3.71 -7.91
C HIS A 26 -6.11 -4.99 -8.62
N GLU A 27 -5.67 -4.91 -9.88
CA GLU A 27 -5.14 -6.05 -10.63
C GLU A 27 -3.96 -6.72 -9.90
N LEU A 28 -3.06 -5.92 -9.32
CA LEU A 28 -1.91 -6.40 -8.55
C LEU A 28 -2.32 -7.16 -7.28
N ILE A 29 -3.36 -6.67 -6.59
CA ILE A 29 -3.92 -7.32 -5.40
C ILE A 29 -4.61 -8.64 -5.78
N GLU A 30 -5.42 -8.64 -6.84
CA GLU A 30 -6.11 -9.83 -7.35
C GLU A 30 -5.13 -10.93 -7.77
N ALA A 31 -4.03 -10.54 -8.42
CA ALA A 31 -2.95 -11.44 -8.79
C ALA A 31 -2.09 -11.92 -7.60
N ARG A 32 -2.33 -11.43 -6.37
CA ARG A 32 -1.48 -11.64 -5.19
C ARG A 32 0.00 -11.27 -5.43
N ALA A 33 0.24 -10.26 -6.27
CA ALA A 33 1.57 -9.80 -6.66
C ALA A 33 2.15 -8.73 -5.71
N VAL A 34 1.55 -8.60 -4.51
CA VAL A 34 1.85 -7.54 -3.54
C VAL A 34 1.98 -8.20 -2.17
N PHE A 35 3.08 -7.93 -1.49
CA PHE A 35 3.34 -8.43 -0.13
C PHE A 35 2.92 -7.40 0.93
N GLY A 36 3.07 -6.11 0.63
CA GLY A 36 2.78 -5.01 1.56
C GLY A 36 1.55 -4.18 1.18
N LYS A 37 1.56 -2.91 1.58
CA LYS A 37 0.46 -1.97 1.25
C LYS A 37 0.74 -1.26 -0.07
N ILE A 38 -0.31 -1.05 -0.86
CA ILE A 38 -0.30 -0.07 -1.96
C ILE A 38 -0.83 1.26 -1.42
N VAL A 39 -0.17 2.37 -1.75
CA VAL A 39 -0.63 3.73 -1.44
C VAL A 39 -0.86 4.49 -2.74
N PHE A 40 -1.98 5.23 -2.82
CA PHE A 40 -2.25 6.10 -3.96
C PHE A 40 -1.92 7.56 -3.62
N LYS A 41 -1.23 8.24 -4.53
CA LYS A 41 -1.00 9.69 -4.49
C LYS A 41 -1.88 10.39 -5.53
N PRO A 42 -2.41 11.59 -5.24
CA PRO A 42 -3.16 12.38 -6.23
C PRO A 42 -2.42 12.54 -7.55
#